data_AF-A0A914GA08-F1
#
_entry.id   AF-A0A914GA08-F1
#
_cell.length_a   1.000
_cell.length_b   1.000
_cell.length_c   1.000
_cell.angle_alpha   90.00
_cell.angle_beta   90.00
_cell.angle_gamma   90.00
#
_symmetry.space_group_name_H-M   'P 1'
#
loop_
_entity.id
_entity.type
_entity.pdbx_description
1 polymer ?
#
loop_
_entity_poly.entity_id
_entity_poly.type
_entity_poly.pdbx_seq_one_letter_code
_entity_poly.pdbx_strand_id
1 'polypeptide(L)'
;PRIEEKDFFWTSVVSLILVGQFQSAISVLSLASDARNNMKLQRMITLLQLFDFETLHSDQNGDKMLYAQRQVRKYKEAFADDEPLNFIANMLLGDIDTFKHASETLSRPWYEILPAYILFSNPTATVNDLADLTMKLFNAIGVNAPNSNKFLDEFIISLMKMKWIEALNNLASVTSLLWLSVHLFDLILKIDDSRLTEEIEAIRDTVFITYAKEIFRTTTDPKLIPCAVTYAFATKEYKYDFVEPFMILIAENDGPKKKELIETVMTLCQEYGLYQAYHE
;
A
#
# COMPACT_ATOMS: atom_id res chain seq x y z
N PRO A 1 39.70 7.51 5.10
CA PRO A 1 38.60 6.65 5.58
C PRO A 1 38.18 5.65 4.51
N ARG A 2 38.18 4.37 4.86
CA ARG A 2 37.67 3.32 4.00
C ARG A 2 36.16 3.54 3.77
N ILE A 3 35.62 3.09 2.64
CA ILE A 3 34.21 3.38 2.33
C ILE A 3 33.26 2.68 3.31
N GLU A 4 33.65 1.49 3.77
CA GLU A 4 32.94 0.67 4.75
C GLU A 4 32.97 1.21 6.18
N GLU A 5 33.81 2.22 6.46
CA GLU A 5 33.84 2.92 7.76
C GLU A 5 32.75 4.00 7.87
N LYS A 6 32.01 4.25 6.78
CA LYS A 6 30.96 5.27 6.74
C LYS A 6 29.60 4.62 6.91
N ASP A 7 28.80 5.14 7.84
CA ASP A 7 27.46 4.61 8.16
C ASP A 7 26.58 4.42 6.91
N PHE A 8 26.66 5.35 5.95
CA PHE A 8 25.86 5.29 4.73
C PHE A 8 26.08 4.01 3.91
N PHE A 9 27.27 3.39 4.01
CA PHE A 9 27.60 2.18 3.25
C PHE A 9 26.71 1.03 3.70
N TRP A 10 26.69 0.76 5.01
CA TRP A 10 25.91 -0.34 5.58
C TRP A 10 24.41 -0.06 5.54
N THR A 11 23.99 1.19 5.78
CA THR A 11 22.56 1.55 5.62
C THR A 11 22.08 1.37 4.17
N SER A 12 22.94 1.62 3.17
CA SER A 12 22.62 1.36 1.76
C SER A 12 22.45 -0.13 1.49
N VAL A 13 23.36 -0.98 2.00
CA VAL A 13 23.25 -2.44 1.87
C VAL A 13 21.95 -2.95 2.51
N VAL A 14 21.65 -2.51 3.74
CA VAL A 14 20.43 -2.89 4.45
C VAL A 14 19.19 -2.41 3.69
N SER A 15 19.15 -1.17 3.22
CA SER A 15 18.05 -0.65 2.42
C SER A 15 17.79 -1.48 1.16
N LEU A 16 18.86 -1.87 0.46
CA LEU A 16 18.77 -2.70 -0.74
C LEU A 16 18.23 -4.10 -0.44
N ILE A 17 18.63 -4.70 0.69
CA ILE A 17 18.11 -5.99 1.15
C ILE A 17 16.62 -5.89 1.49
N LEU A 18 16.19 -4.82 2.17
CA LEU A 18 14.78 -4.61 2.53
C LEU A 18 13.87 -4.48 1.30
N VAL A 19 14.33 -3.83 0.24
CA VAL A 19 13.56 -3.75 -1.03
C VAL A 19 13.83 -4.95 -1.94
N GLY A 20 14.71 -5.86 -1.52
CA GLY A 20 14.96 -7.09 -2.23
C GLY A 20 15.90 -7.02 -3.44
N GLN A 21 16.66 -5.95 -3.55
CA GLN A 21 17.68 -5.76 -4.58
C GLN A 21 19.02 -6.39 -4.17
N PHE A 22 19.06 -7.71 -4.04
CA PHE A 22 20.26 -8.43 -3.58
C PHE A 22 21.46 -8.26 -4.51
N GLN A 23 21.26 -8.19 -5.83
CA GLN A 23 22.36 -7.98 -6.78
C GLN A 23 23.01 -6.60 -6.59
N SER A 24 22.19 -5.58 -6.34
CA SER A 24 22.68 -4.25 -5.97
C SER A 24 23.42 -4.28 -4.64
N ALA A 25 22.88 -4.97 -3.62
CA ALA A 25 23.53 -5.12 -2.32
C ALA A 25 24.90 -5.83 -2.43
N ILE A 26 24.98 -6.89 -3.23
CA ILE A 26 26.23 -7.60 -3.55
C ILE A 26 27.22 -6.66 -4.25
N SER A 27 26.75 -5.86 -5.20
CA SER A 27 27.58 -4.89 -5.91
C SER A 27 28.18 -3.87 -4.95
N VAL A 28 27.38 -3.33 -4.02
CA VAL A 28 27.86 -2.40 -2.97
C VAL A 28 28.86 -3.09 -2.04
N LEU A 29 28.56 -4.29 -1.54
CA LEU A 29 29.48 -5.06 -0.68
C LEU A 29 30.81 -5.35 -1.37
N SER A 30 30.80 -5.57 -2.68
CA SER A 30 31.99 -5.82 -3.48
C SER A 30 32.90 -4.58 -3.65
N LEU A 31 32.40 -3.37 -3.34
CA LEU A 31 33.18 -2.14 -3.33
C LEU A 31 33.99 -1.95 -2.03
N ALA A 32 33.75 -2.76 -0.99
CA ALA A 32 34.51 -2.65 0.26
C ALA A 32 36.01 -2.89 0.00
N SER A 33 36.85 -2.13 0.70
CA SER A 33 38.28 -2.03 0.42
C SER A 33 39.00 -3.40 0.46
N ASP A 34 38.58 -4.28 1.37
CA ASP A 34 39.13 -5.63 1.56
C ASP A 34 38.22 -6.74 1.01
N ALA A 35 37.26 -6.42 0.13
CA ALA A 35 36.25 -7.38 -0.34
C ALA A 35 36.83 -8.71 -0.79
N ARG A 36 37.93 -8.71 -1.57
CA ARG A 36 38.54 -9.94 -2.11
C ARG A 36 39.26 -10.80 -1.07
N ASN A 37 39.74 -10.20 0.01
CA ASN A 37 40.57 -10.88 1.02
C ASN A 37 39.81 -11.19 2.31
N ASN A 38 38.70 -10.49 2.56
CA ASN A 38 37.84 -10.74 3.71
C ASN A 38 36.93 -11.96 3.45
N MET A 39 37.29 -13.10 4.06
CA MET A 39 36.56 -14.36 3.89
C MET A 39 35.10 -14.28 4.38
N LYS A 40 34.79 -13.48 5.41
CA LYS A 40 33.43 -13.31 5.93
C LYS A 40 32.58 -12.52 4.93
N LEU A 41 33.14 -11.44 4.39
CA LEU A 41 32.45 -10.63 3.38
C LEU A 41 32.18 -11.44 2.11
N GLN A 42 33.18 -12.20 1.63
CA GLN A 42 33.00 -13.13 0.51
C GLN A 42 31.91 -14.17 0.81
N ARG A 43 31.89 -14.72 2.03
CA ARG A 43 30.84 -15.65 2.47
C ARG A 43 29.46 -15.01 2.41
N MET A 44 29.31 -13.79 2.92
CA MET A 44 28.04 -13.06 2.89
C MET A 44 27.59 -12.81 1.45
N ILE A 45 28.49 -12.39 0.56
CA ILE A 45 28.21 -12.21 -0.87
C ILE A 45 27.67 -13.52 -1.47
N THR A 46 28.34 -14.66 -1.21
CA THR A 46 27.85 -15.97 -1.68
C THR A 46 26.48 -16.33 -1.10
N LEU A 47 26.21 -16.00 0.17
CA LEU A 47 24.91 -16.24 0.77
C LEU A 47 23.81 -15.38 0.13
N LEU A 48 24.07 -14.10 -0.12
CA LEU A 48 23.13 -13.20 -0.77
C LEU A 48 22.80 -13.63 -2.20
N GLN A 49 23.74 -14.26 -2.92
CA GLN A 49 23.48 -14.83 -4.25
C GLN A 49 22.46 -15.96 -4.24
N LEU A 50 22.18 -16.58 -3.09
CA LEU A 50 21.13 -17.60 -2.97
C LEU A 50 19.72 -16.99 -2.91
N PHE A 51 19.62 -15.69 -2.64
CA PHE A 51 18.37 -14.95 -2.62
C PHE A 51 18.14 -14.33 -4.00
N ASP A 52 17.07 -14.75 -4.64
CA ASP A 52 16.64 -14.21 -5.93
C ASP A 52 15.14 -13.93 -5.87
N PHE A 53 14.80 -12.66 -6.06
CA PHE A 53 13.41 -12.20 -6.02
C PHE A 53 12.76 -12.06 -7.39
N GLU A 54 13.54 -12.01 -8.47
CA GLU A 54 12.99 -11.97 -9.82
C GLU A 54 12.23 -13.26 -10.14
N THR A 55 12.52 -14.35 -9.41
CA THR A 55 11.87 -15.63 -9.56
C THR A 55 10.67 -15.86 -8.64
N LEU A 56 10.25 -14.90 -7.79
CA LEU A 56 9.19 -15.05 -6.75
C LEU A 56 7.79 -15.48 -7.25
N HIS A 57 7.57 -15.55 -8.56
CA HIS A 57 6.28 -15.91 -9.16
C HIS A 57 5.96 -17.42 -9.27
N SER A 58 6.79 -18.31 -8.70
CA SER A 58 6.64 -19.78 -8.81
C SER A 58 6.33 -20.46 -7.47
N ASP A 59 5.56 -21.54 -7.51
CA ASP A 59 5.14 -22.32 -6.33
C ASP A 59 6.31 -22.93 -5.52
N GLN A 60 7.53 -22.97 -6.08
CA GLN A 60 8.71 -23.58 -5.45
C GLN A 60 9.59 -22.58 -4.66
N ASN A 61 9.18 -21.32 -4.54
CA ASN A 61 10.06 -20.27 -4.04
C ASN A 61 10.22 -20.25 -2.52
N GLY A 62 9.19 -20.65 -1.78
CA GLY A 62 9.29 -20.81 -0.33
C GLY A 62 10.42 -21.77 0.05
N ASP A 63 10.55 -22.89 -0.68
CA ASP A 63 11.59 -23.89 -0.43
C ASP A 63 13.01 -23.39 -0.75
N LYS A 64 13.16 -22.62 -1.84
CA LYS A 64 14.45 -21.98 -2.19
C LYS A 64 14.87 -20.98 -1.13
N MET A 65 13.92 -20.17 -0.65
CA MET A 65 14.17 -19.21 0.42
C MET A 65 14.55 -19.92 1.72
N LEU A 66 13.81 -20.97 2.11
CA LEU A 66 14.13 -21.80 3.27
C LEU A 66 15.51 -22.46 3.12
N TYR A 67 15.91 -22.88 1.92
CA TYR A 67 17.26 -23.37 1.64
C TYR A 67 18.32 -22.28 1.86
N ALA A 68 18.14 -21.08 1.30
CA ALA A 68 19.05 -19.95 1.49
C ALA A 68 19.20 -19.63 2.99
N GLN A 69 18.10 -19.55 3.73
CA GLN A 69 18.12 -19.33 5.17
C GLN A 69 18.82 -20.45 5.95
N ARG A 70 18.67 -21.72 5.55
CA ARG A 70 19.44 -22.83 6.15
C ARG A 70 20.94 -22.61 5.96
N GLN A 71 21.37 -22.12 4.80
CA GLN A 71 22.79 -21.78 4.58
C GLN A 71 23.21 -20.59 5.47
N VAL A 72 22.39 -19.55 5.60
CA VAL A 72 22.70 -18.43 6.50
C VAL A 72 22.84 -18.91 7.95
N ARG A 73 21.90 -19.73 8.46
CA ARG A 73 21.99 -20.32 9.81
C ARG A 73 23.28 -21.11 10.02
N LYS A 74 23.69 -21.90 9.02
CA LYS A 74 24.92 -22.70 9.07
C LYS A 74 26.18 -21.85 9.29
N TYR A 75 26.24 -20.64 8.73
CA TYR A 75 27.41 -19.76 8.81
C TYR A 75 27.24 -18.60 9.78
N LYS A 76 26.12 -18.50 10.51
CA LYS A 76 25.81 -17.37 11.40
C LYS A 76 26.92 -17.09 12.41
N GLU A 77 27.44 -18.13 13.07
CA GLU A 77 28.53 -18.01 14.05
C GLU A 77 29.82 -17.41 13.47
N ALA A 78 30.06 -17.55 12.16
CA ALA A 78 31.23 -16.98 11.51
C ALA A 78 31.15 -15.43 11.38
N PHE A 79 29.99 -14.85 11.64
CA PHE A 79 29.75 -13.41 11.62
C PHE A 79 29.64 -12.79 13.02
N ALA A 80 29.68 -13.58 14.10
CA ALA A 80 29.34 -13.11 15.45
C ALA A 80 30.20 -11.93 15.94
N ASP A 81 31.45 -11.84 15.50
CA ASP A 81 32.43 -10.79 15.81
C ASP A 81 32.50 -9.67 14.75
N ASP A 82 31.63 -9.71 13.73
CA ASP A 82 31.50 -8.68 12.68
C ASP A 82 30.06 -8.14 12.70
N GLU A 83 29.85 -7.08 13.49
CA GLU A 83 28.50 -6.55 13.79
C GLU A 83 27.66 -6.26 12.53
N PRO A 84 28.17 -5.57 11.48
CA PRO A 84 27.39 -5.34 10.26
C PRO A 84 26.99 -6.63 9.53
N LEU A 85 27.90 -7.60 9.42
CA LEU A 85 27.58 -8.88 8.76
C LEU A 85 26.64 -9.74 9.59
N ASN A 86 26.79 -9.72 10.93
CA ASN A 86 25.85 -10.37 11.84
C ASN A 86 24.45 -9.76 11.74
N PHE A 87 24.37 -8.43 11.62
CA PHE A 87 23.12 -7.71 11.43
C PHE A 87 22.42 -8.16 10.14
N ILE A 88 23.15 -8.19 9.01
CA ILE A 88 22.62 -8.71 7.74
C ILE A 88 22.17 -10.16 7.89
N ALA A 89 22.97 -11.01 8.53
CA ALA A 89 22.60 -12.42 8.75
C ALA A 89 21.31 -12.55 9.56
N ASN A 90 21.13 -11.77 10.63
CA ASN A 90 19.91 -11.79 11.44
C ASN A 90 18.69 -11.30 10.65
N MET A 91 18.86 -10.28 9.81
CA MET A 91 17.80 -9.77 8.94
C MET A 91 17.31 -10.85 7.96
N LEU A 92 18.25 -11.51 7.28
CA LEU A 92 17.93 -12.61 6.34
C LEU A 92 17.25 -13.81 7.03
N LEU A 93 17.40 -13.93 8.35
CA LEU A 93 16.78 -14.96 9.18
C LEU A 93 15.44 -14.54 9.80
N GLY A 94 14.96 -13.32 9.53
CA GLY A 94 13.66 -12.87 10.01
C GLY A 94 13.66 -12.37 11.45
N ASP A 95 14.81 -12.01 12.01
CA ASP A 95 14.93 -11.58 13.40
C ASP A 95 14.24 -10.23 13.67
N ILE A 96 13.23 -10.23 14.55
CA ILE A 96 12.35 -9.08 14.76
C ILE A 96 13.09 -7.86 15.34
N ASP A 97 14.05 -8.07 16.23
CA ASP A 97 14.81 -6.99 16.87
C ASP A 97 15.73 -6.32 15.84
N THR A 98 16.28 -7.11 14.92
CA THR A 98 17.05 -6.60 13.77
C THR A 98 16.18 -5.73 12.86
N PHE A 99 14.93 -6.11 12.58
CA PHE A 99 14.00 -5.28 11.80
C PHE A 99 13.60 -4.00 12.54
N LYS A 100 13.42 -4.06 13.86
CA LYS A 100 13.18 -2.89 14.69
C LYS A 100 14.35 -1.91 14.60
N HIS A 101 15.57 -2.39 14.77
CA HIS A 101 16.76 -1.55 14.63
C HIS A 101 16.91 -0.97 13.22
N ALA A 102 16.59 -1.74 12.17
CA ALA A 102 16.61 -1.25 10.79
C ALA A 102 15.59 -0.11 10.56
N SER A 103 14.40 -0.21 11.16
CA SER A 103 13.38 0.85 11.11
C SER A 103 13.87 2.15 11.73
N GLU A 104 14.46 2.07 12.92
CA GLU A 104 15.00 3.21 13.65
C GLU A 104 16.16 3.86 12.87
N THR A 105 17.14 3.06 12.44
CA THR A 105 18.34 3.55 11.74
C THR A 105 18.03 4.15 10.37
N LEU A 106 17.06 3.60 9.63
CA LEU A 106 16.65 4.12 8.32
C LEU A 106 15.54 5.18 8.40
N SER A 107 15.03 5.47 9.60
CA SER A 107 13.86 6.33 9.83
C SER A 107 12.66 5.93 8.96
N ARG A 108 12.45 4.63 8.77
CA ARG A 108 11.37 4.09 7.93
C ARG A 108 10.17 3.64 8.77
N PRO A 109 8.94 3.91 8.32
CA PRO A 109 7.75 3.39 8.97
C PRO A 109 7.68 1.86 8.83
N TRP A 110 7.00 1.20 9.78
CA TRP A 110 6.94 -0.26 9.88
C TRP A 110 6.38 -0.92 8.61
N TYR A 111 5.43 -0.28 7.92
CA TYR A 111 4.79 -0.82 6.72
C TYR A 111 5.73 -0.86 5.50
N GLU A 112 6.78 -0.03 5.45
CA GLU A 112 7.81 -0.12 4.40
C GLU A 112 8.75 -1.32 4.60
N ILE A 113 8.78 -1.86 5.81
CA ILE A 113 9.64 -2.97 6.22
C ILE A 113 8.87 -4.30 6.20
N LEU A 114 7.55 -4.22 6.34
CA LEU A 114 6.64 -5.35 6.39
C LEU A 114 6.87 -6.40 5.27
N PRO A 115 7.03 -6.03 3.99
CA PRO A 115 7.22 -7.03 2.93
C PRO A 115 8.48 -7.89 3.15
N ALA A 116 9.60 -7.26 3.51
CA ALA A 116 10.83 -7.96 3.84
C ALA A 116 10.65 -8.83 5.08
N TYR A 117 10.04 -8.28 6.13
CA TYR A 117 9.81 -9.03 7.36
C TYR A 117 8.98 -10.29 7.12
N ILE A 118 7.86 -10.21 6.40
CA ILE A 118 7.04 -11.38 6.06
C ILE A 118 7.89 -12.44 5.35
N LEU A 119 8.63 -12.00 4.34
CA LEU A 119 9.41 -12.87 3.48
C LEU A 119 10.56 -13.58 4.20
N PHE A 120 11.26 -12.89 5.10
CA PHE A 120 12.35 -13.47 5.87
C PHE A 120 11.89 -14.18 7.15
N SER A 121 10.80 -13.76 7.79
CA SER A 121 10.30 -14.44 9.00
C SER A 121 9.50 -15.69 8.68
N ASN A 122 8.74 -15.68 7.58
CA ASN A 122 7.96 -16.82 7.12
C ASN A 122 7.89 -16.86 5.57
N PRO A 123 8.89 -17.45 4.90
CA PRO A 123 8.93 -17.54 3.43
C PRO A 123 7.77 -18.27 2.76
N THR A 124 7.03 -19.07 3.53
CA THR A 124 5.87 -19.85 3.08
C THR A 124 4.56 -19.25 3.58
N ALA A 125 4.57 -17.99 4.02
CA ALA A 125 3.38 -17.30 4.49
C ALA A 125 2.30 -17.29 3.42
N THR A 126 1.11 -17.70 3.82
CA THR A 126 -0.12 -17.60 3.04
C THR A 126 -0.84 -16.30 3.37
N VAL A 127 -1.89 -15.98 2.61
CA VAL A 127 -2.76 -14.82 2.89
C VAL A 127 -3.30 -14.85 4.33
N ASN A 128 -3.58 -16.05 4.86
CA ASN A 128 -4.09 -16.22 6.22
C ASN A 128 -3.07 -15.87 7.31
N ASP A 129 -1.77 -15.94 7.01
CA ASP A 129 -0.70 -15.64 7.95
C ASP A 129 -0.40 -14.13 8.06
N LEU A 130 -0.87 -13.34 7.08
CA LEU A 130 -0.53 -11.91 6.96
C LEU A 130 -0.98 -11.12 8.19
N ALA A 131 -2.17 -11.40 8.73
CA ALA A 131 -2.69 -10.72 9.90
C ALA A 131 -1.76 -10.85 11.12
N ASP A 132 -1.34 -12.08 11.42
CA ASP A 132 -0.49 -12.37 12.58
C ASP A 132 0.92 -11.81 12.41
N LEU A 133 1.51 -11.96 11.21
CA LEU A 133 2.84 -11.42 10.91
C LEU A 133 2.85 -9.89 10.98
N THR A 134 1.82 -9.25 10.42
CA THR A 134 1.63 -7.79 10.47
C THR A 134 1.54 -7.30 11.91
N MET A 135 0.71 -7.95 12.74
CA MET A 135 0.54 -7.55 14.14
C MET A 135 1.81 -7.77 14.97
N LYS A 136 2.57 -8.84 14.70
CA LYS A 136 3.87 -9.05 15.35
C LYS A 136 4.83 -7.90 15.06
N LEU A 137 4.96 -7.49 13.80
CA LEU A 137 5.82 -6.38 13.41
C LEU A 137 5.31 -5.04 13.97
N PHE A 138 4.00 -4.78 13.86
CA PHE A 138 3.39 -3.55 14.36
C PHE A 138 3.56 -3.39 15.88
N ASN A 139 3.41 -4.48 16.65
CA ASN A 139 3.62 -4.42 18.09
C ASN A 139 5.09 -4.18 18.46
N ALA A 140 6.04 -4.65 17.65
CA ALA A 140 7.47 -4.45 17.88
C ALA A 140 7.97 -3.04 17.49
N ILE A 141 7.41 -2.48 16.41
CA ILE A 141 7.92 -1.26 15.76
C ILE A 141 6.84 -0.18 15.68
N GLY A 142 5.65 -0.54 15.20
CA GLY A 142 4.59 0.36 14.73
C GLY A 142 4.17 1.47 15.69
N VAL A 143 4.06 1.18 16.99
CA VAL A 143 3.64 2.18 18.00
C VAL A 143 4.63 3.35 18.11
N ASN A 144 5.92 3.07 17.93
CA ASN A 144 7.01 4.06 18.05
C ASN A 144 7.72 4.28 16.70
N ALA A 145 7.11 3.86 15.60
CA ALA A 145 7.76 3.89 14.30
C ALA A 145 8.05 5.34 13.88
N PRO A 146 9.25 5.62 13.35
CA PRO A 146 9.53 6.89 12.70
C PRO A 146 8.50 7.14 11.59
N ASN A 147 8.03 8.39 11.46
CA ASN A 147 7.06 8.79 10.45
C ASN A 147 5.74 7.98 10.48
N SER A 148 5.32 7.51 11.66
CA SER A 148 4.04 6.82 11.81
C SER A 148 2.88 7.72 11.38
N ASN A 149 1.91 7.12 10.71
CA ASN A 149 0.69 7.78 10.28
C ASN A 149 -0.47 6.88 10.69
N LYS A 150 -1.16 7.29 11.75
CA LYS A 150 -2.25 6.51 12.36
C LYS A 150 -3.29 6.04 11.34
N PHE A 151 -3.63 6.89 10.36
CA PHE A 151 -4.57 6.53 9.30
C PHE A 151 -4.02 5.39 8.42
N LEU A 152 -2.77 5.50 7.96
CA LEU A 152 -2.14 4.43 7.17
C LEU A 152 -1.93 3.16 7.99
N ASP A 153 -1.60 3.30 9.28
CA ASP A 153 -1.45 2.16 10.19
C ASP A 153 -2.76 1.37 10.30
N GLU A 154 -3.86 2.06 10.62
CA GLU A 154 -5.19 1.45 10.71
C GLU A 154 -5.61 0.85 9.37
N PHE A 155 -5.42 1.58 8.26
CA PHE A 155 -5.76 1.11 6.92
C PHE A 155 -5.01 -0.17 6.54
N ILE A 156 -3.68 -0.19 6.67
CA ILE A 156 -2.85 -1.35 6.31
C ILE A 156 -3.16 -2.54 7.23
N ILE A 157 -3.36 -2.31 8.54
CA ILE A 157 -3.74 -3.36 9.48
C ILE A 157 -5.09 -3.97 9.10
N SER A 158 -6.09 -3.16 8.75
CA SER A 158 -7.40 -3.67 8.30
C SER A 158 -7.27 -4.49 7.02
N LEU A 159 -6.46 -4.05 6.05
CA LEU A 159 -6.19 -4.82 4.82
C LEU A 159 -5.52 -6.17 5.12
N MET A 160 -4.47 -6.19 5.94
CA MET A 160 -3.74 -7.41 6.29
C MET A 160 -4.59 -8.39 7.11
N LYS A 161 -5.60 -7.89 7.84
CA LYS A 161 -6.61 -8.69 8.55
C LYS A 161 -7.77 -9.12 7.65
N MET A 162 -7.74 -8.79 6.35
CA MET A 162 -8.83 -9.04 5.41
C MET A 162 -10.16 -8.39 5.83
N LYS A 163 -10.09 -7.30 6.61
CA LYS A 163 -11.24 -6.50 7.05
C LYS A 163 -11.47 -5.34 6.09
N TRP A 164 -11.87 -5.70 4.87
CA TRP A 164 -11.99 -4.77 3.75
C TRP A 164 -13.00 -3.64 4.03
N ILE A 165 -14.10 -3.92 4.74
CA ILE A 165 -15.10 -2.92 5.14
C ILE A 165 -14.48 -1.83 6.01
N GLU A 166 -13.69 -2.23 7.02
CA GLU A 166 -13.00 -1.32 7.92
C GLU A 166 -11.95 -0.49 7.16
N ALA A 167 -11.16 -1.13 6.29
CA ALA A 167 -10.18 -0.44 5.46
C ALA A 167 -10.83 0.61 4.54
N LEU A 168 -11.94 0.25 3.91
CA LEU A 168 -12.66 1.14 2.99
C LEU A 168 -13.36 2.29 3.73
N ASN A 169 -13.95 2.04 4.91
CA ASN A 169 -14.51 3.09 5.77
C ASN A 169 -13.44 4.09 6.21
N ASN A 170 -12.25 3.60 6.59
CA ASN A 170 -11.13 4.47 6.94
C ASN A 170 -10.76 5.35 5.75
N LEU A 171 -10.56 4.76 4.58
CA LEU A 171 -10.21 5.49 3.35
C LEU A 171 -11.29 6.52 2.95
N ALA A 172 -12.56 6.16 3.08
CA ALA A 172 -13.72 7.03 2.83
C ALA A 172 -13.78 8.25 3.76
N SER A 173 -13.27 8.13 4.99
CA SER A 173 -13.28 9.23 5.97
C SER A 173 -12.32 10.38 5.62
N VAL A 174 -11.40 10.17 4.67
CA VAL A 174 -10.41 11.17 4.24
C VAL A 174 -10.88 11.83 2.96
N THR A 175 -11.33 13.09 3.05
CA THR A 175 -11.91 13.84 1.92
C THR A 175 -10.97 13.95 0.72
N SER A 176 -9.66 14.11 0.95
CA SER A 176 -8.67 14.16 -0.12
C SER A 176 -8.45 12.84 -0.86
N LEU A 177 -8.99 11.73 -0.33
CA LEU A 177 -8.87 10.38 -0.90
C LEU A 177 -10.18 9.86 -1.48
N LEU A 178 -11.25 10.66 -1.54
CA LEU A 178 -12.56 10.23 -2.03
C LEU A 178 -12.52 9.62 -3.44
N TRP A 179 -11.72 10.19 -4.35
CA TRP A 179 -11.50 9.61 -5.68
C TRP A 179 -10.95 8.19 -5.60
N LEU A 180 -9.90 7.99 -4.79
CA LEU A 180 -9.28 6.68 -4.58
C LEU A 180 -10.28 5.71 -3.95
N SER A 181 -11.07 6.17 -2.97
CA SER A 181 -12.10 5.37 -2.31
C SER A 181 -13.15 4.85 -3.27
N VAL A 182 -13.76 5.74 -4.05
CA VAL A 182 -14.77 5.38 -5.06
C VAL A 182 -14.23 4.33 -6.03
N HIS A 183 -13.03 4.55 -6.58
CA HIS A 183 -12.47 3.64 -7.57
C HIS A 183 -11.98 2.32 -6.97
N LEU A 184 -11.50 2.33 -5.73
CA LEU A 184 -11.12 1.10 -5.04
C LEU A 184 -12.34 0.23 -4.74
N PHE A 185 -13.46 0.83 -4.34
CA PHE A 185 -14.74 0.13 -4.21
C PHE A 185 -15.15 -0.54 -5.53
N ASP A 186 -15.14 0.20 -6.64
CA ASP A 186 -15.49 -0.35 -7.96
C ASP A 186 -14.54 -1.48 -8.38
N LEU A 187 -13.23 -1.35 -8.15
CA LEU A 187 -12.26 -2.39 -8.47
C LEU A 187 -12.48 -3.66 -7.64
N ILE A 188 -12.73 -3.52 -6.34
CA ILE A 188 -12.97 -4.67 -5.45
C ILE A 188 -14.22 -5.43 -5.89
N LEU A 189 -15.31 -4.71 -6.15
CA LEU A 189 -16.56 -5.32 -6.61
C LEU A 189 -16.35 -5.99 -7.97
N LYS A 190 -15.72 -5.32 -8.92
CA LYS A 190 -15.42 -5.90 -10.24
C LYS A 190 -14.59 -7.17 -10.18
N ILE A 191 -13.70 -7.31 -9.20
CA ILE A 191 -12.89 -8.52 -9.01
C ILE A 191 -13.72 -9.64 -8.36
N ASP A 192 -14.60 -9.30 -7.41
CA ASP A 192 -15.35 -10.26 -6.62
C ASP A 192 -16.71 -9.69 -6.20
N ASP A 193 -17.69 -9.77 -7.10
CA ASP A 193 -19.07 -9.29 -6.88
C ASP A 193 -19.76 -10.00 -5.70
N SER A 194 -19.26 -11.18 -5.29
CA SER A 194 -19.81 -11.92 -4.13
C SER A 194 -19.62 -11.18 -2.80
N ARG A 195 -18.75 -10.17 -2.79
CA ARG A 195 -18.51 -9.30 -1.63
C ARG A 195 -19.55 -8.19 -1.49
N LEU A 196 -20.46 -8.01 -2.44
CA LEU A 196 -21.50 -6.99 -2.35
C LEU A 196 -22.55 -7.39 -1.28
N THR A 197 -22.37 -6.87 -0.06
CA THR A 197 -23.39 -6.92 0.99
C THR A 197 -24.17 -5.62 1.03
N GLU A 198 -25.35 -5.61 1.66
CA GLU A 198 -26.13 -4.36 1.87
C GLU A 198 -25.31 -3.29 2.61
N GLU A 199 -24.46 -3.69 3.56
CA GLU A 199 -23.56 -2.77 4.28
C GLU A 199 -22.51 -2.15 3.35
N ILE A 200 -21.86 -2.96 2.50
CA ILE A 200 -20.86 -2.48 1.54
C ILE A 200 -21.49 -1.56 0.51
N GLU A 201 -22.71 -1.87 0.08
CA GLU A 201 -23.47 -1.04 -0.85
C GLU A 201 -23.84 0.31 -0.23
N ALA A 202 -24.28 0.34 1.03
CA ALA A 202 -24.59 1.59 1.75
C ALA A 202 -23.34 2.47 1.91
N ILE A 203 -22.19 1.87 2.24
CA ILE A 203 -20.92 2.62 2.35
C ILE A 203 -20.52 3.14 0.97
N ARG A 204 -20.58 2.30 -0.07
CA ARG A 204 -20.28 2.68 -1.45
C ARG A 204 -21.14 3.87 -1.88
N ASP A 205 -22.45 3.79 -1.68
CA ASP A 205 -23.39 4.85 -2.08
C ASP A 205 -23.07 6.16 -1.35
N THR A 206 -22.79 6.09 -0.05
CA THR A 206 -22.34 7.25 0.75
C THR A 206 -21.09 7.91 0.18
N VAL A 207 -20.08 7.10 -0.17
CA VAL A 207 -18.81 7.57 -0.72
C VAL A 207 -18.99 8.17 -2.12
N PHE A 208 -19.80 7.55 -2.96
CA PHE A 208 -20.08 7.99 -4.33
C PHE A 208 -20.79 9.34 -4.33
N ILE A 209 -21.79 9.50 -3.46
CA ILE A 209 -22.49 10.77 -3.25
C ILE A 209 -21.55 11.85 -2.71
N THR A 210 -20.72 11.50 -1.73
CA THR A 210 -19.78 12.46 -1.13
C THR A 210 -18.75 12.93 -2.17
N TYR A 211 -18.24 12.01 -2.99
CA TYR A 211 -17.31 12.33 -4.07
C TYR A 211 -17.98 13.17 -5.17
N ALA A 212 -19.19 12.82 -5.60
CA ALA A 212 -19.96 13.61 -6.56
C ALA A 212 -20.17 15.04 -6.06
N LYS A 213 -20.61 15.21 -4.81
CA LYS A 213 -20.77 16.52 -4.15
C LYS A 213 -19.46 17.31 -4.14
N GLU A 214 -18.33 16.65 -3.86
CA GLU A 214 -17.03 17.32 -3.83
C GLU A 214 -16.56 17.75 -5.22
N ILE A 215 -16.78 16.94 -6.27
CA ILE A 215 -16.53 17.36 -7.66
C ILE A 215 -17.36 18.61 -7.96
N PHE A 216 -18.65 18.60 -7.65
CA PHE A 216 -19.52 19.75 -7.88
C PHE A 216 -19.04 21.01 -7.16
N ARG A 217 -18.65 20.89 -5.90
CA ARG A 217 -18.20 22.01 -5.08
C ARG A 217 -16.89 22.63 -5.59
N THR A 218 -15.98 21.80 -6.10
CA THR A 218 -14.59 22.20 -6.37
C THR A 218 -14.26 22.39 -7.85
N THR A 219 -15.02 21.80 -8.77
CA THR A 219 -14.68 21.84 -10.19
C THR A 219 -15.01 23.18 -10.84
N THR A 220 -14.04 23.73 -11.57
CA THR A 220 -14.27 24.79 -12.55
C THR A 220 -14.34 24.25 -13.99
N ASP A 221 -14.08 22.96 -14.17
CA ASP A 221 -14.10 22.27 -15.46
C ASP A 221 -15.48 21.60 -15.69
N PRO A 222 -16.26 22.06 -16.69
CA PRO A 222 -17.53 21.46 -17.05
C PRO A 222 -17.43 19.97 -17.40
N LYS A 223 -16.27 19.48 -17.84
CA LYS A 223 -16.08 18.08 -18.23
C LYS A 223 -16.15 17.11 -17.06
N LEU A 224 -15.95 17.58 -15.83
CA LEU A 224 -16.04 16.73 -14.63
C LEU A 224 -17.48 16.59 -14.11
N ILE A 225 -18.40 17.41 -14.61
CA ILE A 225 -19.81 17.42 -14.22
C ILE A 225 -20.53 16.14 -14.67
N PRO A 226 -20.40 15.68 -15.94
CA PRO A 226 -20.92 14.37 -16.31
C PRO A 226 -20.45 13.25 -15.37
N CYS A 227 -19.18 13.26 -14.97
CA CYS A 227 -18.63 12.24 -14.08
C CYS A 227 -19.30 12.26 -12.70
N ALA A 228 -19.48 13.44 -12.11
CA ALA A 228 -20.15 13.59 -10.83
C ALA A 228 -21.61 13.12 -10.87
N VAL A 229 -22.32 13.42 -11.97
CA VAL A 229 -23.67 12.89 -12.22
C VAL A 229 -23.65 11.36 -12.30
N THR A 230 -22.75 10.78 -13.10
CA THR A 230 -22.64 9.32 -13.22
C THR A 230 -22.45 8.65 -11.86
N TYR A 231 -21.62 9.20 -10.97
CA TYR A 231 -21.42 8.65 -9.61
C TYR A 231 -22.67 8.75 -8.74
N ALA A 232 -23.34 9.90 -8.74
CA ALA A 232 -24.58 10.06 -7.98
C ALA A 232 -25.66 9.07 -8.42
N PHE A 233 -25.78 8.85 -9.74
CA PHE A 233 -26.79 7.97 -10.33
C PHE A 233 -26.46 6.47 -10.23
N ALA A 234 -25.20 6.13 -9.95
CA ALA A 234 -24.76 4.77 -9.70
C ALA A 234 -25.17 4.23 -8.31
N THR A 235 -25.85 5.05 -7.49
CA THR A 235 -26.35 4.69 -6.16
C THR A 235 -27.81 4.21 -6.20
N LYS A 236 -28.20 3.34 -5.26
CA LYS A 236 -29.58 2.82 -5.16
C LYS A 236 -30.56 3.83 -4.57
N GLU A 237 -30.10 4.58 -3.56
CA GLU A 237 -30.98 5.32 -2.66
C GLU A 237 -31.27 6.77 -3.14
N TYR A 238 -30.38 7.37 -3.93
CA TYR A 238 -30.40 8.83 -4.19
C TYR A 238 -30.72 9.25 -5.63
N LYS A 239 -31.38 8.39 -6.42
CA LYS A 239 -31.76 8.76 -7.79
C LYS A 239 -32.59 10.06 -7.87
N TYR A 240 -33.39 10.38 -6.86
CA TYR A 240 -34.31 11.53 -6.90
C TYR A 240 -33.82 12.75 -6.08
N ASP A 241 -33.27 12.52 -4.88
CA ASP A 241 -32.85 13.60 -3.97
C ASP A 241 -31.58 14.35 -4.43
N PHE A 242 -30.86 13.83 -5.42
CA PHE A 242 -29.64 14.47 -5.93
C PHE A 242 -29.91 15.56 -6.97
N VAL A 243 -31.12 15.59 -7.55
CA VAL A 243 -31.50 16.60 -8.55
C VAL A 243 -31.54 18.00 -7.93
N GLU A 244 -31.97 18.14 -6.67
CA GLU A 244 -32.09 19.43 -6.00
C GLU A 244 -30.72 20.10 -5.70
N PRO A 245 -29.71 19.43 -5.09
CA PRO A 245 -28.35 19.98 -4.98
C PRO A 245 -27.73 20.30 -6.34
N PHE A 246 -28.08 19.54 -7.38
CA PHE A 246 -27.63 19.77 -8.73
C PHE A 246 -28.24 21.05 -9.34
N MET A 247 -29.53 21.28 -9.13
CA MET A 247 -30.24 22.50 -9.55
C MET A 247 -29.72 23.74 -8.82
N ILE A 248 -29.35 23.62 -7.54
CA ILE A 248 -28.67 24.67 -6.78
C ILE A 248 -27.32 25.03 -7.42
N LEU A 249 -26.53 24.03 -7.83
CA LEU A 249 -25.22 24.26 -8.46
C LEU A 249 -25.32 24.88 -9.88
N ILE A 250 -26.36 24.51 -10.65
CA ILE A 250 -26.71 25.22 -11.90
C ILE A 250 -27.08 26.67 -11.59
N ALA A 251 -27.91 26.90 -10.56
CA ALA A 251 -28.38 28.22 -10.19
C ALA A 251 -27.21 29.13 -9.74
N GLU A 252 -26.23 28.59 -9.03
CA GLU A 252 -25.02 29.29 -8.56
C GLU A 252 -23.98 29.53 -9.67
N ASN A 253 -24.03 28.78 -10.78
CA ASN A 253 -23.18 29.01 -11.95
C ASN A 253 -23.83 30.01 -12.92
N ASP A 254 -23.61 31.31 -12.71
CA ASP A 254 -24.09 32.39 -13.60
C ASP A 254 -23.15 32.71 -14.80
N GLY A 255 -22.31 31.74 -15.20
CA GLY A 255 -21.35 31.89 -16.29
C GLY A 255 -21.82 31.34 -17.65
N PRO A 256 -21.04 31.56 -18.73
CA PRO A 256 -21.32 31.03 -20.08
C PRO A 256 -21.38 29.50 -20.16
N LYS A 257 -20.92 28.81 -19.11
CA LYS A 257 -20.94 27.35 -18.93
C LYS A 257 -22.29 26.80 -18.44
N LYS A 258 -23.22 27.66 -17.99
CA LYS A 258 -24.54 27.27 -17.44
C LYS A 258 -25.38 26.47 -18.43
N LYS A 259 -25.37 26.88 -19.70
CA LYS A 259 -26.17 26.24 -20.75
C LYS A 259 -25.68 24.83 -21.08
N GLU A 260 -24.36 24.65 -21.20
CA GLU A 260 -23.73 23.34 -21.45
C GLU A 260 -23.92 22.38 -20.27
N LEU A 261 -23.86 22.90 -19.03
CA LEU A 261 -24.25 22.17 -17.82
C LEU A 261 -25.69 21.67 -17.91
N ILE A 262 -26.64 22.57 -18.19
CA ILE A 262 -28.07 22.23 -18.28
C ILE A 262 -28.28 21.17 -19.36
N GLU A 263 -27.70 21.34 -20.55
CA GLU A 263 -27.85 20.37 -21.66
C GLU A 263 -27.29 18.98 -21.29
N THR A 264 -26.09 18.92 -20.71
CA THR A 264 -25.46 17.67 -20.24
C THR A 264 -26.36 16.95 -19.24
N VAL A 265 -26.96 17.70 -18.34
CA VAL A 265 -27.76 17.18 -17.23
C VAL A 265 -29.11 16.73 -17.71
N MET A 266 -29.70 17.49 -18.64
CA MET A 266 -30.89 17.05 -19.35
C MET A 266 -30.61 15.72 -20.02
N THR A 267 -29.55 15.59 -20.82
CA THR A 267 -29.21 14.30 -21.46
C THR A 267 -29.08 13.17 -20.45
N LEU A 268 -28.40 13.39 -19.31
CA LEU A 268 -28.24 12.35 -18.29
C LEU A 268 -29.58 12.03 -17.59
N CYS A 269 -30.37 13.02 -17.17
CA CYS A 269 -31.71 12.80 -16.61
C CYS A 269 -32.62 12.05 -17.59
N GLN A 270 -32.50 12.30 -18.89
CA GLN A 270 -33.20 11.57 -19.94
C GLN A 270 -32.73 10.11 -20.05
N GLU A 271 -31.41 9.88 -20.09
CA GLU A 271 -30.79 8.55 -20.16
C GLU A 271 -31.16 7.68 -18.95
N TYR A 272 -31.26 8.28 -17.76
CA TYR A 272 -31.56 7.60 -16.51
C TYR A 272 -33.06 7.62 -16.12
N GLY A 273 -33.94 8.21 -16.94
CA GLY A 273 -35.39 8.16 -16.76
C GLY A 273 -35.96 9.05 -15.65
N LEU A 274 -35.29 10.15 -15.29
CA LEU A 274 -35.64 11.03 -14.15
C LEU A 274 -36.46 12.28 -14.53
N TYR A 275 -37.24 12.23 -15.60
CA TYR A 275 -38.00 13.38 -16.11
C TYR A 275 -38.93 14.06 -15.09
N GLN A 276 -39.39 13.33 -14.06
CA GLN A 276 -40.31 13.86 -13.05
C GLN A 276 -39.65 14.84 -12.07
N ALA A 277 -38.35 14.70 -11.80
CA ALA A 277 -37.64 15.54 -10.83
C ALA A 277 -37.33 16.97 -11.34
N TYR A 278 -37.63 17.26 -12.61
CA TYR A 278 -37.34 18.53 -13.28
C TYR A 278 -38.59 19.41 -13.50
N HIS A 279 -39.79 18.84 -13.37
CA HIS A 279 -41.05 19.52 -13.67
C HIS A 279 -41.79 20.05 -12.42
N GLU A 280 -41.19 19.89 -11.24
CA GLU A 280 -41.58 20.54 -9.98
C GLU A 280 -40.57 21.64 -9.62
#